data_AF-A0A812N1U4-F1
#
_entry.id   AF-A0A812N1U4-F1
#
_cell.length_a   1.000
_cell.length_b   1.000
_cell.length_c   1.000
_cell.angle_alpha   90.00
_cell.angle_beta   90.00
_cell.angle_gamma   90.00
#
_symmetry.space_group_name_H-M   'P 1'
#
loop_
_entity.id
_entity.type
_entity.pdbx_description
1 polymer ?
#
loop_
_entity_poly.entity_id
_entity_poly.type
_entity_poly.pdbx_seq_one_letter_code
_entity_poly.pdbx_strand_id
1 'polypeptide(L)'
;MAADTELTSIRANLLQRLKAGESCRLVLGPCPSELFTEKELMLKAVELNAYAVEYLPEELIRDPEVWLKAVQQNFYSLRQCPADVLRDKAFAKQLLFINASTLRFLAPELRGDREVVGWALQKSGLALEFASAELRADGDVVRKAVQKDGLALQFADSALLQEEDLALEAIRSNTAAIRLLPEALSRSMSFLLQAAAAGGGSILRFVAPEFASDKVFVQHIIKHDCTVLAHAPPELQEDPELILTAIAAGGAQGSAALELAPGSLRDNRRFMLRAAAITPQALRLAPDRLRNDRSFVIEAVQRRGAALQFAPFEFRADPEVVMEAVKQDLGALAFADAPLRQDDKFREEVRYLQKAVVVT
;
A
#
# COMPACT_ATOMS: atom_id res chain seq x y z
N MET A 1 55.54 -1.99 -34.17
CA MET A 1 55.58 -1.08 -33.01
C MET A 1 54.76 0.19 -33.23
N ALA A 2 55.00 1.00 -34.27
CA ALA A 2 54.26 2.26 -34.49
C ALA A 2 52.73 2.09 -34.67
N ALA A 3 52.30 1.15 -35.53
CA ALA A 3 50.87 0.87 -35.75
C ALA A 3 50.14 0.40 -34.47
N ASP A 4 50.85 -0.31 -33.58
CA ASP A 4 50.28 -0.83 -32.34
C ASP A 4 50.13 0.26 -31.26
N THR A 5 51.03 1.26 -31.28
CA THR A 5 50.93 2.45 -30.41
C THR A 5 49.80 3.37 -30.85
N GLU A 6 49.60 3.51 -32.16
CA GLU A 6 48.52 4.31 -32.74
C GLU A 6 47.14 3.71 -32.44
N LEU A 7 46.96 2.39 -32.64
CA LEU A 7 45.72 1.69 -32.27
C LEU A 7 45.42 1.79 -30.78
N THR A 8 46.43 1.71 -29.91
CA THR A 8 46.25 1.86 -28.46
C THR A 8 45.74 3.25 -28.07
N SER A 9 46.25 4.30 -28.71
CA SER A 9 45.76 5.67 -28.54
C SER A 9 44.31 5.82 -29.01
N ILE A 10 43.97 5.23 -30.16
CA ILE A 10 42.61 5.25 -30.73
C ILE A 10 41.63 4.54 -29.80
N ARG A 11 41.99 3.37 -29.23
CA ARG A 11 41.15 2.63 -28.26
C ARG A 11 40.79 3.48 -27.04
N ALA A 12 41.80 4.10 -26.42
CA ALA A 12 41.60 4.94 -25.24
C ALA A 12 40.75 6.18 -25.56
N ASN A 13 41.03 6.82 -26.69
CA ASN A 13 40.29 8.01 -27.14
C ASN A 13 38.81 7.68 -27.43
N LEU A 14 38.55 6.57 -28.14
CA LEU A 14 37.21 6.08 -28.45
C LEU A 14 36.35 5.92 -27.18
N LEU A 15 36.85 5.16 -26.19
CA LEU A 15 36.09 4.92 -24.96
C LEU A 15 35.89 6.21 -24.16
N GLN A 16 36.89 7.10 -24.14
CA GLN A 16 36.77 8.39 -23.46
C GLN A 16 35.70 9.27 -24.10
N ARG A 17 35.63 9.33 -25.43
CA ARG A 17 34.64 10.13 -26.17
C ARG A 17 33.22 9.58 -26.03
N LEU A 18 33.04 8.25 -26.11
CA LEU A 18 31.74 7.62 -25.82
C LEU A 18 31.31 7.90 -24.38
N LYS A 19 32.23 7.80 -23.42
CA LYS A 19 31.96 8.13 -22.01
C LYS A 19 31.60 9.60 -21.81
N ALA A 20 32.12 10.50 -22.64
CA ALA A 20 31.76 11.92 -22.65
C ALA A 20 30.38 12.20 -23.29
N GLY A 21 29.68 11.18 -23.79
CA GLY A 21 28.35 11.30 -24.39
C GLY A 21 28.36 11.70 -25.86
N GLU A 22 29.51 11.64 -26.53
CA GLU A 22 29.56 11.89 -27.97
C GLU A 22 28.79 10.82 -28.77
N SER A 23 28.21 11.23 -29.89
CA SER A 23 27.43 10.34 -30.76
C SER A 23 28.29 9.20 -31.32
N CYS A 24 27.77 7.96 -31.29
CA CYS A 24 28.42 6.78 -31.89
C CYS A 24 28.83 7.01 -33.34
N ARG A 25 28.06 7.78 -34.11
CA ARG A 25 28.41 8.11 -35.50
C ARG A 25 29.73 8.87 -35.63
N LEU A 26 29.99 9.80 -34.72
CA LEU A 26 31.19 10.63 -34.74
C LEU A 26 32.41 9.91 -34.16
N VAL A 27 32.16 8.95 -33.26
CA VAL A 27 33.22 8.23 -32.57
C VAL A 27 33.59 6.93 -33.30
N LEU A 28 32.61 6.09 -33.64
CA LEU A 28 32.81 4.78 -34.27
C LEU A 28 32.83 4.85 -35.80
N GLY A 29 32.08 5.76 -36.42
CA GLY A 29 32.04 5.91 -37.87
C GLY A 29 33.41 6.03 -38.57
N PRO A 30 34.39 6.80 -38.05
CA PRO A 30 35.71 6.92 -38.65
C PRO A 30 36.72 5.86 -38.17
N CYS A 31 36.33 4.90 -37.32
CA CYS A 31 37.28 3.95 -36.75
C CYS A 31 37.76 2.89 -37.76
N PRO A 32 39.02 2.44 -37.65
CA PRO A 32 39.54 1.33 -38.44
C PRO A 32 38.73 0.04 -38.21
N SER A 33 38.48 -0.72 -39.28
CA SER A 33 37.71 -1.97 -39.24
C SER A 33 38.31 -3.02 -38.29
N GLU A 34 39.62 -2.99 -38.08
CA GLU A 34 40.35 -3.90 -37.19
C GLU A 34 39.83 -3.82 -35.75
N LEU A 35 39.45 -2.63 -35.29
CA LEU A 35 38.96 -2.43 -33.91
C LEU A 35 37.60 -3.07 -33.68
N PHE A 36 36.79 -3.24 -34.72
CA PHE A 36 35.47 -3.87 -34.62
C PHE A 36 35.56 -5.39 -34.45
N THR A 37 36.74 -5.98 -34.67
CA THR A 37 37.00 -7.40 -34.36
C THR A 37 37.32 -7.64 -32.88
N GLU A 38 37.62 -6.57 -32.12
CA GLU A 38 37.93 -6.65 -30.69
C GLU A 38 36.63 -6.70 -29.85
N LYS A 39 36.12 -7.91 -29.59
CA LYS A 39 34.88 -8.13 -28.82
C LYS A 39 34.84 -7.34 -27.50
N GLU A 40 35.90 -7.38 -26.70
CA GLU A 40 35.97 -6.68 -25.40
C GLU A 40 35.89 -5.16 -25.53
N LEU A 41 36.51 -4.59 -26.56
CA LEU A 41 36.45 -3.15 -26.83
C LEU A 41 35.03 -2.75 -27.25
N MET A 42 34.42 -3.54 -28.13
CA MET A 42 33.07 -3.30 -28.63
C MET A 42 32.01 -3.47 -27.54
N LEU A 43 32.15 -4.47 -26.65
CA LEU A 43 31.29 -4.62 -25.48
C LEU A 43 31.36 -3.41 -24.55
N LYS A 44 32.56 -2.86 -24.32
CA LYS A 44 32.72 -1.62 -23.54
C LYS A 44 32.10 -0.42 -24.26
N ALA A 45 32.21 -0.33 -25.58
CA ALA A 45 31.57 0.73 -26.36
C ALA A 45 30.04 0.69 -26.22
N VAL A 46 29.44 -0.50 -26.31
CA VAL A 46 28.00 -0.72 -26.11
C VAL A 46 27.56 -0.42 -24.68
N GLU A 47 28.36 -0.79 -23.69
CA GLU A 47 28.09 -0.48 -22.28
C GLU A 47 28.05 1.03 -22.00
N LEU A 48 28.92 1.79 -22.68
CA LEU A 48 28.94 3.25 -22.58
C LEU A 48 27.80 3.90 -23.37
N ASN A 49 27.43 3.34 -24.52
CA ASN A 49 26.36 3.84 -25.37
C ASN A 49 25.70 2.71 -26.17
N ALA A 50 24.44 2.41 -25.86
CA ALA A 50 23.71 1.30 -26.48
C ALA A 50 23.55 1.46 -28.01
N TYR A 51 23.61 2.68 -28.56
CA TYR A 51 23.56 2.90 -30.01
C TYR A 51 24.83 2.44 -30.74
N ALA A 52 25.89 2.06 -30.02
CA ALA A 52 27.09 1.48 -30.63
C ALA A 52 26.79 0.16 -31.37
N VAL A 53 25.70 -0.53 -31.02
CA VAL A 53 25.28 -1.78 -31.68
C VAL A 53 25.04 -1.59 -33.19
N GLU A 54 24.68 -0.39 -33.65
CA GLU A 54 24.48 -0.07 -35.08
C GLU A 54 25.75 -0.20 -35.92
N TYR A 55 26.92 -0.14 -35.28
CA TYR A 55 28.22 -0.15 -35.94
C TYR A 55 28.94 -1.51 -35.83
N LEU A 56 28.35 -2.46 -35.11
CA LEU A 56 28.99 -3.75 -34.87
C LEU A 56 28.88 -4.68 -36.09
N PRO A 57 29.86 -5.56 -36.30
CA PRO A 57 29.78 -6.58 -37.34
C PRO A 57 28.69 -7.61 -36.99
N GLU A 58 28.17 -8.30 -38.02
CA GLU A 58 27.04 -9.22 -37.88
C GLU A 58 27.31 -10.34 -36.87
N GLU A 59 28.55 -10.83 -36.79
CA GLU A 59 28.96 -11.87 -35.86
C GLU A 59 28.78 -11.44 -34.39
N LEU A 60 29.10 -10.19 -34.06
CA LEU A 60 28.94 -9.65 -32.71
C LEU A 60 27.48 -9.28 -32.41
N ILE A 61 26.75 -8.79 -33.42
CA ILE A 61 25.32 -8.49 -33.27
C ILE A 61 24.49 -9.75 -32.95
N ARG A 62 24.96 -10.93 -33.35
CA ARG A 62 24.33 -12.20 -32.98
C ARG A 62 24.73 -12.73 -31.59
N ASP A 63 25.71 -12.12 -30.93
CA ASP A 63 26.11 -12.49 -29.58
C ASP A 63 25.12 -11.93 -28.54
N PRO A 64 24.43 -12.77 -27.76
CA PRO A 64 23.51 -12.33 -26.72
C PRO A 64 24.14 -11.37 -25.70
N GLU A 65 25.44 -11.50 -25.41
CA GLU A 65 26.15 -10.68 -24.42
C GLU A 65 26.14 -9.19 -24.78
N VAL A 66 26.22 -8.87 -26.09
CA VAL A 66 26.14 -7.50 -26.60
C VAL A 66 24.81 -6.86 -26.19
N TRP A 67 23.72 -7.59 -26.39
CA TRP A 67 22.38 -7.09 -26.09
C TRP A 67 22.08 -7.04 -24.60
N LEU A 68 22.66 -7.93 -23.79
CA LEU A 68 22.58 -7.86 -22.33
C LEU A 68 23.24 -6.60 -21.78
N LYS A 69 24.34 -6.13 -22.39
CA LYS A 69 24.95 -4.84 -22.03
C LYS A 69 24.14 -3.66 -22.59
N ALA A 70 23.68 -3.74 -23.83
CA ALA A 70 22.90 -2.67 -24.46
C ALA A 70 21.59 -2.37 -23.70
N VAL A 71 20.87 -3.42 -23.28
CA VAL A 71 19.57 -3.29 -22.60
C VAL A 71 19.70 -2.66 -21.21
N GLN A 72 20.85 -2.83 -20.54
CA GLN A 72 21.11 -2.21 -19.23
C GLN A 72 21.21 -0.68 -19.34
N GLN A 73 21.72 -0.17 -20.46
CA GLN A 73 21.85 1.27 -20.70
C GLN A 73 20.57 1.87 -21.30
N ASN A 74 20.02 1.23 -22.33
CA ASN A 74 18.78 1.65 -22.97
C ASN A 74 18.03 0.44 -23.50
N PHE A 75 16.94 0.06 -22.83
CA PHE A 75 16.19 -1.13 -23.20
C PHE A 75 15.48 -1.03 -24.57
N TYR A 76 15.27 0.18 -25.12
CA TYR A 76 14.72 0.35 -26.47
C TYR A 76 15.70 -0.06 -27.58
N SER A 77 16.98 -0.25 -27.25
CA SER A 77 17.99 -0.79 -28.19
C SER A 77 17.59 -2.15 -28.74
N LEU A 78 16.82 -2.96 -27.98
CA LEU A 78 16.33 -4.27 -28.42
C LEU A 78 15.47 -4.23 -29.69
N ARG A 79 14.97 -3.07 -30.13
CA ARG A 79 14.31 -2.92 -31.44
C ARG A 79 15.23 -3.26 -32.62
N GLN A 80 16.54 -3.15 -32.40
CA GLN A 80 17.57 -3.43 -33.39
C GLN A 80 18.14 -4.85 -33.23
N CYS A 81 17.73 -5.59 -32.21
CA CYS A 81 18.20 -6.93 -31.96
C CYS A 81 17.65 -7.89 -33.04
N PRO A 82 18.49 -8.75 -33.63
CA PRO A 82 18.05 -9.72 -34.62
C PRO A 82 16.93 -10.63 -34.09
N ALA A 83 15.94 -10.91 -34.92
CA ALA A 83 14.77 -11.68 -34.52
C ALA A 83 15.10 -13.13 -34.13
N ASP A 84 16.14 -13.72 -34.70
CA ASP A 84 16.65 -15.04 -34.35
C ASP A 84 17.24 -15.07 -32.93
N VAL A 85 17.93 -14.00 -32.51
CA VAL A 85 18.42 -13.86 -31.12
C VAL A 85 17.24 -13.72 -30.15
N LEU A 86 16.21 -12.95 -30.52
CA LEU A 86 14.99 -12.76 -29.71
C LEU A 86 14.07 -14.00 -29.65
N ARG A 87 14.39 -15.06 -30.39
CA ARG A 87 13.75 -16.40 -30.28
C ARG A 87 14.46 -17.32 -29.30
N ASP A 88 15.68 -16.99 -28.88
CA ASP A 88 16.41 -17.83 -27.95
C ASP A 88 15.85 -17.72 -26.53
N LYS A 89 15.41 -18.87 -26.00
CA LYS A 89 14.74 -18.94 -24.68
C LYS A 89 15.71 -18.67 -23.53
N ALA A 90 17.00 -19.02 -23.66
CA ALA A 90 17.99 -18.79 -22.60
C ALA A 90 18.35 -17.30 -22.48
N PHE A 91 18.50 -16.61 -23.61
CA PHE A 91 18.66 -15.17 -23.68
C PHE A 91 17.41 -14.44 -23.18
N ALA A 92 16.23 -14.86 -23.63
CA ALA A 92 14.95 -14.33 -23.15
C ALA A 92 14.84 -14.36 -21.63
N LYS A 93 15.24 -15.48 -20.99
CA LYS A 93 15.29 -15.58 -19.53
C LYS A 93 16.13 -14.44 -18.92
N GLN A 94 17.36 -14.27 -19.38
CA GLN A 94 18.28 -13.25 -18.86
C GLN A 94 17.72 -11.83 -19.05
N LEU A 95 17.15 -11.53 -20.21
CA LEU A 95 16.50 -10.24 -20.49
C LEU A 95 15.34 -9.95 -19.53
N LEU A 96 14.46 -10.93 -19.31
CA LEU A 96 13.29 -10.77 -18.44
C LEU A 96 13.69 -10.57 -16.97
N PHE A 97 14.83 -11.15 -16.54
CA PHE A 97 15.37 -10.90 -15.21
C PHE A 97 15.90 -9.47 -15.03
N ILE A 98 16.35 -8.81 -16.10
CA ILE A 98 16.74 -7.39 -16.10
C ILE A 98 15.51 -6.50 -16.07
N ASN A 99 14.56 -6.70 -17.00
CA ASN A 99 13.33 -5.94 -17.07
C ASN A 99 12.20 -6.78 -17.70
N ALA A 100 11.14 -7.02 -16.94
CA ALA A 100 10.00 -7.83 -17.38
C ALA A 100 9.29 -7.27 -18.64
N SER A 101 9.35 -5.95 -18.86
CA SER A 101 8.74 -5.29 -20.02
C SER A 101 9.45 -5.62 -21.34
N THR A 102 10.65 -6.22 -21.28
CA THR A 102 11.35 -6.72 -22.47
C THR A 102 10.62 -7.87 -23.16
N LEU A 103 9.66 -8.51 -22.48
CA LEU A 103 8.75 -9.51 -23.05
C LEU A 103 8.14 -9.02 -24.37
N ARG A 104 7.86 -7.72 -24.50
CA ARG A 104 7.29 -7.11 -25.72
C ARG A 104 8.15 -7.24 -26.98
N PHE A 105 9.45 -7.43 -26.83
CA PHE A 105 10.39 -7.57 -27.94
C PHE A 105 10.63 -9.02 -28.33
N LEU A 106 10.30 -9.98 -27.46
CA LEU A 106 10.49 -11.39 -27.75
C LEU A 106 9.56 -11.86 -28.87
N ALA A 107 10.00 -12.91 -29.55
CA ALA A 107 9.24 -13.52 -30.62
C ALA A 107 7.84 -13.96 -30.15
N PRO A 108 6.80 -13.90 -31.02
CA PRO A 108 5.41 -14.23 -30.64
C PRO A 108 5.27 -15.59 -29.97
N GLU A 109 6.04 -16.59 -30.39
CA GLU A 109 6.04 -17.93 -29.83
C GLU A 109 6.46 -17.94 -28.35
N LEU A 110 7.44 -17.12 -27.97
CA LEU A 110 7.88 -16.98 -26.58
C LEU A 110 6.91 -16.14 -25.74
N ARG A 111 6.21 -15.17 -26.35
CA ARG A 111 5.12 -14.43 -25.68
C ARG A 111 3.88 -15.31 -25.45
N GLY A 112 3.77 -16.43 -26.16
CA GLY A 112 2.80 -17.49 -25.93
C GLY A 112 3.30 -18.64 -25.05
N ASP A 113 4.58 -18.66 -24.67
CA ASP A 113 5.15 -19.69 -23.80
C ASP A 113 4.85 -19.37 -22.33
N ARG A 114 4.06 -20.24 -21.70
CA ARG A 114 3.62 -20.09 -20.30
C ARG A 114 4.79 -20.02 -19.30
N GLU A 115 5.90 -20.70 -19.57
CA GLU A 115 7.09 -20.67 -18.72
C GLU A 115 7.82 -19.32 -18.85
N VAL A 116 8.01 -18.85 -20.08
CA VAL A 116 8.69 -17.58 -20.38
C VAL A 116 7.91 -16.41 -19.79
N VAL A 117 6.60 -16.36 -20.03
CA VAL A 117 5.72 -15.35 -19.42
C VAL A 117 5.75 -15.47 -17.89
N GLY A 118 5.81 -16.70 -17.36
CA GLY A 118 5.97 -16.94 -15.92
C GLY A 118 7.20 -16.26 -15.32
N TRP A 119 8.36 -16.28 -16.01
CA TRP A 119 9.56 -15.55 -15.56
C TRP A 119 9.33 -14.04 -15.50
N ALA A 120 8.63 -13.48 -16.49
CA ALA A 120 8.30 -12.05 -16.52
C ALA A 120 7.36 -11.66 -15.36
N LEU A 121 6.32 -12.46 -15.11
CA LEU A 121 5.32 -12.22 -14.06
C LEU A 121 5.91 -12.31 -12.65
N GLN A 122 6.96 -13.12 -12.43
CA GLN A 122 7.69 -13.12 -11.15
C GLN A 122 8.30 -11.76 -10.82
N LYS A 123 8.70 -10.99 -11.85
CA LYS A 123 9.30 -9.66 -11.71
C LYS A 123 8.24 -8.56 -11.67
N SER A 124 7.25 -8.57 -12.57
CA SER A 124 6.18 -7.57 -12.62
C SER A 124 4.87 -8.17 -13.13
N GLY A 125 3.78 -7.97 -12.39
CA GLY A 125 2.44 -8.42 -12.80
C GLY A 125 1.97 -7.74 -14.10
N LEU A 126 2.36 -6.49 -14.32
CA LEU A 126 2.01 -5.72 -15.52
C LEU A 126 2.62 -6.29 -16.81
N ALA A 127 3.62 -7.19 -16.71
CA ALA A 127 4.18 -7.86 -17.89
C ALA A 127 3.13 -8.70 -18.64
N LEU A 128 1.99 -9.02 -18.01
CA LEU A 128 0.85 -9.66 -18.66
C LEU A 128 0.39 -8.92 -19.92
N GLU A 129 0.55 -7.59 -20.00
CA GLU A 129 0.24 -6.78 -21.20
C GLU A 129 0.85 -7.35 -22.48
N PHE A 130 2.06 -7.90 -22.39
CA PHE A 130 2.84 -8.34 -23.54
C PHE A 130 2.66 -9.81 -23.87
N ALA A 131 1.97 -10.57 -23.02
CA ALA A 131 1.66 -11.97 -23.28
C ALA A 131 0.68 -12.13 -24.45
N SER A 132 0.68 -13.34 -25.03
CA SER A 132 -0.30 -13.73 -26.05
C SER A 132 -1.75 -13.58 -25.55
N ALA A 133 -2.70 -13.45 -26.48
CA ALA A 133 -4.12 -13.33 -26.11
C ALA A 133 -4.61 -14.59 -25.36
N GLU A 134 -4.12 -15.75 -25.77
CA GLU A 134 -4.41 -17.05 -25.16
C GLU A 134 -3.98 -17.09 -23.69
N LEU A 135 -2.77 -16.59 -23.37
CA LEU A 135 -2.30 -16.52 -21.98
C LEU A 135 -2.96 -15.41 -21.16
N ARG A 136 -3.47 -14.35 -21.80
CA ARG A 136 -4.28 -13.32 -21.14
C ARG A 136 -5.71 -13.81 -20.85
N ALA A 137 -6.15 -14.88 -21.50
CA ALA A 137 -7.38 -15.60 -21.20
C ALA A 137 -7.18 -16.81 -20.25
N ASP A 138 -5.93 -17.18 -19.94
CA ASP A 138 -5.62 -18.27 -19.00
C ASP A 138 -5.73 -17.75 -17.55
N GLY A 139 -6.77 -18.19 -16.84
CA GLY A 139 -7.06 -17.77 -15.48
C GLY A 139 -5.92 -18.00 -14.49
N ASP A 140 -5.12 -19.06 -14.63
CA ASP A 140 -3.98 -19.32 -13.73
C ASP A 140 -2.85 -18.32 -13.97
N VAL A 141 -2.59 -17.98 -15.24
CA VAL A 141 -1.53 -17.03 -15.61
C VAL A 141 -1.94 -15.62 -15.16
N VAL A 142 -3.19 -15.24 -15.41
CA VAL A 142 -3.75 -13.96 -14.96
C VAL A 142 -3.72 -13.86 -13.44
N ARG A 143 -4.11 -14.92 -12.71
CA ARG A 143 -4.05 -14.92 -11.25
C ARG A 143 -2.65 -14.68 -10.71
N LYS A 144 -1.62 -15.31 -11.29
CA LYS A 144 -0.21 -15.04 -10.92
C LYS A 144 0.19 -13.59 -11.17
N ALA A 145 -0.29 -12.99 -12.26
CA ALA A 145 -0.04 -11.58 -12.57
C ALA A 145 -0.70 -10.65 -11.54
N VAL A 146 -1.97 -10.90 -11.23
CA VAL A 146 -2.80 -10.14 -10.29
C VAL A 146 -2.26 -10.22 -8.85
N GLN A 147 -1.81 -11.40 -8.42
CA GLN A 147 -1.12 -11.59 -7.13
C GLN A 147 0.12 -10.72 -7.00
N LYS A 148 0.80 -10.43 -8.12
CA LYS A 148 2.00 -9.59 -8.14
C LYS A 148 1.65 -8.10 -8.18
N ASP A 149 0.64 -7.71 -8.95
CA ASP A 149 0.09 -6.36 -9.03
C ASP A 149 -1.38 -6.45 -9.48
N GLY A 150 -2.30 -6.02 -8.61
CA GLY A 150 -3.75 -6.08 -8.89
C GLY A 150 -4.16 -5.33 -10.17
N LEU A 151 -3.39 -4.34 -10.61
CA LEU A 151 -3.66 -3.61 -11.86
C LEU A 151 -3.35 -4.43 -13.12
N ALA A 152 -2.67 -5.58 -13.00
CA ALA A 152 -2.49 -6.51 -14.11
C ALA A 152 -3.84 -7.01 -14.66
N LEU A 153 -4.90 -6.95 -13.85
CA LEU A 153 -6.26 -7.32 -14.26
C LEU A 153 -6.72 -6.56 -15.52
N GLN A 154 -6.23 -5.34 -15.77
CA GLN A 154 -6.60 -4.55 -16.97
C GLN A 154 -6.20 -5.21 -18.30
N PHE A 155 -5.26 -6.16 -18.27
CA PHE A 155 -4.77 -6.86 -19.46
C PHE A 155 -5.40 -8.22 -19.65
N ALA A 156 -6.15 -8.72 -18.65
CA ALA A 156 -6.85 -9.98 -18.72
C ALA A 156 -7.96 -9.95 -19.77
N ASP A 157 -8.35 -11.14 -20.25
CA ASP A 157 -9.53 -11.26 -21.10
C ASP A 157 -10.79 -10.80 -20.35
N SER A 158 -11.70 -10.15 -21.08
CA SER A 158 -12.95 -9.61 -20.54
C SER A 158 -13.83 -10.66 -19.83
N ALA A 159 -13.74 -11.93 -20.24
CA ALA A 159 -14.48 -13.01 -19.60
C ALA A 159 -14.05 -13.23 -18.13
N LEU A 160 -12.77 -13.03 -17.83
CA LEU A 160 -12.21 -13.21 -16.48
C LEU A 160 -12.57 -12.06 -15.53
N LEU A 161 -12.93 -10.89 -16.07
CA LEU A 161 -13.30 -9.71 -15.27
C LEU A 161 -14.61 -9.90 -14.50
N GLN A 162 -15.41 -10.92 -14.85
CA GLN A 162 -16.65 -11.28 -14.17
C GLN A 162 -16.41 -12.26 -13.00
N GLU A 163 -15.21 -12.84 -12.89
CA GLU A 163 -14.90 -13.79 -11.81
C GLU A 163 -14.68 -13.03 -10.49
N GLU A 164 -15.64 -13.16 -9.56
CA GLU A 164 -15.58 -12.48 -8.26
C GLU A 164 -14.30 -12.83 -7.49
N ASP A 165 -13.89 -14.10 -7.47
CA ASP A 165 -12.69 -14.53 -6.75
C ASP A 165 -11.41 -13.88 -7.27
N LEU A 166 -11.27 -13.76 -8.60
CA LEU A 166 -10.13 -13.08 -9.22
C LEU A 166 -10.18 -11.56 -8.97
N ALA A 167 -11.37 -10.97 -9.04
CA ALA A 167 -11.59 -9.56 -8.77
C ALA A 167 -11.23 -9.19 -7.31
N LEU A 168 -11.65 -10.00 -6.34
CA LEU A 168 -11.29 -9.81 -4.93
C LEU A 168 -9.79 -9.97 -4.68
N GLU A 169 -9.14 -10.90 -5.37
CA GLU A 169 -7.68 -11.07 -5.31
C GLU A 169 -6.95 -9.84 -5.89
N ALA A 170 -7.46 -9.27 -6.98
CA ALA A 170 -6.92 -8.03 -7.54
C ALA A 170 -7.07 -6.85 -6.59
N ILE A 171 -8.24 -6.70 -5.97
CA ILE A 171 -8.52 -5.63 -5.00
C ILE A 171 -7.64 -5.79 -3.75
N ARG A 172 -7.40 -7.01 -3.28
CA ARG A 172 -6.49 -7.30 -2.16
C ARG A 172 -5.05 -6.87 -2.46
N SER A 173 -4.60 -7.15 -3.69
CA SER A 173 -3.25 -6.79 -4.15
C SER A 173 -3.11 -5.28 -4.39
N ASN A 174 -4.12 -4.68 -5.02
CA ASN A 174 -4.19 -3.24 -5.27
C ASN A 174 -5.66 -2.78 -5.34
N THR A 175 -6.11 -2.04 -4.33
CA THR A 175 -7.52 -1.60 -4.21
C THR A 175 -7.99 -0.76 -5.40
N ALA A 176 -7.09 -0.11 -6.14
CA ALA A 176 -7.43 0.63 -7.35
C ALA A 176 -7.97 -0.27 -8.49
N ALA A 177 -7.73 -1.59 -8.43
CA ALA A 177 -8.22 -2.56 -9.41
C ALA A 177 -9.75 -2.60 -9.52
N ILE A 178 -10.48 -2.13 -8.50
CA ILE A 178 -11.95 -2.01 -8.55
C ILE A 178 -12.44 -1.15 -9.73
N ARG A 179 -11.63 -0.18 -10.18
CA ARG A 179 -11.96 0.67 -11.35
C ARG A 179 -11.92 -0.08 -12.68
N LEU A 180 -11.30 -1.26 -12.70
CA LEU A 180 -11.17 -2.10 -13.90
C LEU A 180 -12.34 -3.10 -14.03
N LEU A 181 -13.16 -3.22 -12.99
CA LEU A 181 -14.24 -4.19 -12.95
C LEU A 181 -15.47 -3.72 -13.72
N PRO A 182 -16.24 -4.67 -14.30
CA PRO A 182 -17.49 -4.37 -14.97
C PRO A 182 -18.51 -3.74 -14.00
N GLU A 183 -19.40 -2.91 -14.53
CA GLU A 183 -20.44 -2.22 -13.74
C GLU A 183 -21.32 -3.20 -12.93
N ALA A 184 -21.56 -4.39 -13.46
CA ALA A 184 -22.33 -5.43 -12.77
C ALA A 184 -21.75 -5.79 -11.38
N LEU A 185 -20.42 -5.89 -11.27
CA LEU A 185 -19.74 -6.17 -10.01
C LEU A 185 -19.55 -4.89 -9.18
N SER A 186 -19.11 -3.80 -9.82
CA SER A 186 -18.80 -2.56 -9.10
C SER A 186 -20.02 -1.83 -8.52
N ARG A 187 -21.25 -2.19 -8.94
CA ARG A 187 -22.50 -1.71 -8.34
C ARG A 187 -23.18 -2.72 -7.43
N SER A 188 -22.63 -3.92 -7.26
CA SER A 188 -23.18 -4.93 -6.36
C SER A 188 -22.75 -4.66 -4.92
N MET A 189 -23.69 -4.30 -4.05
CA MET A 189 -23.39 -4.05 -2.63
C MET A 189 -22.78 -5.27 -1.94
N SER A 190 -23.23 -6.49 -2.26
CA SER A 190 -22.66 -7.71 -1.69
C SER A 190 -21.18 -7.87 -2.08
N PHE A 191 -20.85 -7.61 -3.35
CA PHE A 191 -19.47 -7.64 -3.83
C PHE A 191 -18.65 -6.52 -3.20
N LEU A 192 -19.17 -5.29 -3.15
CA LEU A 192 -18.47 -4.15 -2.55
C LEU A 192 -18.11 -4.39 -1.09
N LEU A 193 -18.98 -5.02 -0.30
CA LEU A 193 -18.69 -5.39 1.09
C LEU A 193 -17.54 -6.41 1.18
N GLN A 194 -17.52 -7.42 0.30
CA GLN A 194 -16.40 -8.37 0.22
C GLN A 194 -15.11 -7.69 -0.25
N ALA A 195 -15.19 -6.80 -1.23
CA ALA A 195 -14.08 -6.02 -1.75
C ALA A 195 -13.49 -5.09 -0.68
N ALA A 196 -14.33 -4.48 0.15
CA ALA A 196 -13.91 -3.69 1.30
C ALA A 196 -13.13 -4.53 2.32
N ALA A 197 -13.59 -5.75 2.59
CA ALA A 197 -12.88 -6.69 3.45
C ALA A 197 -11.53 -7.13 2.85
N ALA A 198 -11.43 -7.22 1.52
CA ALA A 198 -10.21 -7.62 0.81
C ALA A 198 -9.17 -6.50 0.64
N GLY A 199 -9.60 -5.29 0.22
CA GLY A 199 -8.75 -4.16 -0.14
C GLY A 199 -8.65 -3.05 0.91
N GLY A 200 -9.35 -3.21 2.03
CA GLY A 200 -9.31 -2.29 3.16
C GLY A 200 -9.97 -0.93 2.88
N GLY A 201 -9.70 0.01 3.78
CA GLY A 201 -10.37 1.30 3.85
C GLY A 201 -10.21 2.24 2.67
N SER A 202 -9.14 2.06 1.89
CA SER A 202 -8.86 2.90 0.72
C SER A 202 -9.88 2.74 -0.42
N ILE A 203 -10.72 1.69 -0.35
CA ILE A 203 -11.78 1.41 -1.32
C ILE A 203 -12.75 2.58 -1.49
N LEU A 204 -12.98 3.38 -0.44
CA LEU A 204 -13.84 4.57 -0.49
C LEU A 204 -13.38 5.60 -1.54
N ARG A 205 -12.08 5.65 -1.85
CA ARG A 205 -11.52 6.56 -2.89
C ARG A 205 -11.83 6.12 -4.32
N PHE A 206 -12.28 4.88 -4.49
CA PHE A 206 -12.39 4.24 -5.80
C PHE A 206 -13.82 3.84 -6.18
N VAL A 207 -14.70 3.62 -5.21
CA VAL A 207 -16.12 3.35 -5.46
C VAL A 207 -16.88 4.60 -5.91
N ALA A 208 -18.06 4.39 -6.51
CA ALA A 208 -18.94 5.50 -6.89
C ALA A 208 -19.36 6.31 -5.64
N PRO A 209 -19.55 7.65 -5.77
CA PRO A 209 -19.92 8.51 -4.64
C PRO A 209 -21.18 8.04 -3.89
N GLU A 210 -22.15 7.46 -4.60
CA GLU A 210 -23.36 6.86 -4.04
C GLU A 210 -23.05 5.84 -2.93
N PHE A 211 -22.04 5.00 -3.13
CA PHE A 211 -21.60 4.00 -2.14
C PHE A 211 -20.66 4.61 -1.09
N ALA A 212 -19.81 5.55 -1.48
CA ALA A 212 -18.93 6.25 -0.53
C ALA A 212 -19.72 7.06 0.51
N SER A 213 -20.93 7.51 0.15
CA SER A 213 -21.89 8.17 1.04
C SER A 213 -22.89 7.21 1.71
N ASP A 214 -22.86 5.92 1.38
CA ASP A 214 -23.75 4.94 1.99
C ASP A 214 -23.27 4.60 3.41
N LYS A 215 -24.13 4.90 4.40
CA LYS A 215 -23.80 4.70 5.81
C LYS A 215 -23.54 3.24 6.15
N VAL A 216 -24.28 2.29 5.58
CA VAL A 216 -24.12 0.86 5.89
C VAL A 216 -22.79 0.35 5.36
N PHE A 217 -22.41 0.76 4.16
CA PHE A 217 -21.13 0.44 3.54
C PHE A 217 -19.96 1.00 4.34
N VAL A 218 -20.00 2.29 4.69
CA VAL A 218 -18.95 2.93 5.49
C VAL A 218 -18.87 2.32 6.89
N GLN A 219 -20.01 2.01 7.53
CA GLN A 219 -20.04 1.30 8.81
C GLN A 219 -19.39 -0.07 8.75
N HIS A 220 -19.56 -0.81 7.65
CA HIS A 220 -18.91 -2.11 7.46
C HIS A 220 -17.39 -1.96 7.44
N ILE A 221 -16.87 -0.98 6.70
CA ILE A 221 -15.44 -0.71 6.59
C ILE A 221 -14.86 -0.29 7.95
N ILE A 222 -15.54 0.62 8.65
CA ILE A 222 -15.12 1.17 9.96
C ILE A 222 -14.90 0.07 11.01
N LYS A 223 -15.66 -1.03 10.94
CA LYS A 223 -15.49 -2.16 11.86
C LYS A 223 -14.11 -2.80 11.78
N HIS A 224 -13.43 -2.66 10.63
CA HIS A 224 -12.12 -3.22 10.37
C HIS A 224 -11.03 -2.15 10.29
N ASP A 225 -11.37 -0.93 9.87
CA ASP A 225 -10.46 0.21 9.77
C ASP A 225 -11.16 1.53 10.06
N CYS A 226 -10.99 2.06 11.27
CA CYS A 226 -11.60 3.31 11.70
C CYS A 226 -10.93 4.58 11.13
N THR A 227 -9.72 4.48 10.55
CA THR A 227 -9.02 5.64 9.95
C THR A 227 -9.74 6.18 8.72
N VAL A 228 -10.59 5.34 8.12
CA VAL A 228 -11.45 5.64 6.97
C VAL A 228 -12.43 6.78 7.23
N LEU A 229 -12.77 7.04 8.49
CA LEU A 229 -13.57 8.22 8.85
C LEU A 229 -13.00 9.52 8.28
N ALA A 230 -11.66 9.66 8.23
CA ALA A 230 -11.02 10.85 7.67
C ALA A 230 -11.25 11.04 6.16
N HIS A 231 -11.63 9.97 5.46
CA HIS A 231 -11.91 9.95 4.03
C HIS A 231 -13.40 9.86 3.71
N ALA A 232 -14.26 9.67 4.72
CA ALA A 232 -15.70 9.69 4.55
C ALA A 232 -16.18 11.10 4.15
N PRO A 233 -17.30 11.23 3.43
CA PRO A 233 -17.86 12.54 3.09
C PRO A 233 -18.31 13.31 4.35
N PRO A 234 -18.33 14.66 4.33
CA PRO A 234 -18.60 15.50 5.51
C PRO A 234 -19.89 15.15 6.24
N GLU A 235 -20.94 14.75 5.52
CA GLU A 235 -22.23 14.37 6.08
C GLU A 235 -22.12 13.17 7.03
N LEU A 236 -21.25 12.22 6.70
CA LEU A 236 -20.98 11.05 7.53
C LEU A 236 -19.98 11.35 8.65
N GLN A 237 -19.05 12.29 8.44
CA GLN A 237 -18.13 12.75 9.49
C GLN A 237 -18.86 13.49 10.63
N GLU A 238 -20.02 14.09 10.36
CA GLU A 238 -20.88 14.73 11.37
C GLU A 238 -21.90 13.76 12.00
N ASP A 239 -21.92 12.48 11.60
CA ASP A 239 -22.85 11.49 12.15
C ASP A 239 -22.35 10.92 13.50
N PRO A 240 -23.00 11.26 14.63
CA PRO A 240 -22.56 10.80 15.94
C PRO A 240 -22.65 9.28 16.11
N GLU A 241 -23.61 8.60 15.46
CA GLU A 241 -23.73 7.14 15.55
C GLU A 241 -22.59 6.44 14.82
N LEU A 242 -22.14 7.01 13.70
CA LEU A 242 -21.05 6.47 12.92
C LEU A 242 -19.73 6.54 13.70
N ILE A 243 -19.45 7.70 14.31
CA ILE A 243 -18.24 7.89 15.12
C ILE A 243 -18.27 6.99 16.36
N LEU A 244 -19.41 6.89 17.05
CA LEU A 244 -19.52 5.98 18.20
C LEU A 244 -19.30 4.51 17.80
N THR A 245 -19.77 4.11 16.61
CA THR A 245 -19.49 2.78 16.04
C THR A 245 -17.99 2.60 15.79
N ALA A 246 -17.31 3.61 15.27
CA ALA A 246 -15.86 3.58 15.05
C ALA A 246 -15.06 3.50 16.35
N ILE A 247 -15.46 4.26 17.39
CA ILE A 247 -14.85 4.21 18.72
C ILE A 247 -15.02 2.81 19.32
N ALA A 248 -16.19 2.20 19.16
CA ALA A 248 -16.47 0.85 19.66
C ALA A 248 -15.68 -0.24 18.92
N ALA A 249 -15.53 -0.11 17.60
CA ALA A 249 -14.82 -1.08 16.77
C ALA A 249 -13.29 -1.01 16.93
N GLY A 250 -12.73 0.18 17.15
CA GLY A 250 -11.28 0.41 17.08
C GLY A 250 -10.47 -0.17 18.25
N GLY A 251 -11.09 -0.65 19.34
CA GLY A 251 -10.35 -1.10 20.52
C GLY A 251 -9.38 -0.02 21.02
N ALA A 252 -8.06 -0.30 21.05
CA ALA A 252 -7.03 0.69 21.38
C ALA A 252 -6.99 1.88 20.39
N GLN A 253 -7.33 1.64 19.11
CA GLN A 253 -7.47 2.66 18.06
C GLN A 253 -8.80 3.42 18.13
N GLY A 254 -9.74 3.02 19.00
CA GLY A 254 -11.01 3.73 19.18
C GLY A 254 -10.83 5.18 19.63
N SER A 255 -9.69 5.50 20.24
CA SER A 255 -9.30 6.87 20.57
C SER A 255 -8.98 7.73 19.33
N ALA A 256 -8.42 7.15 18.26
CA ALA A 256 -8.15 7.85 17.01
C ALA A 256 -9.46 8.27 16.30
N ALA A 257 -10.49 7.41 16.36
CA ALA A 257 -11.82 7.76 15.82
C ALA A 257 -12.44 8.97 16.53
N LEU A 258 -12.22 9.12 17.84
CA LEU A 258 -12.69 10.28 18.59
C LEU A 258 -11.85 11.54 18.31
N GLU A 259 -10.54 11.39 18.05
CA GLU A 259 -9.67 12.51 17.63
C GLU A 259 -10.08 13.08 16.26
N LEU A 260 -10.53 12.20 15.36
CA LEU A 260 -11.06 12.58 14.04
C LEU A 260 -12.45 13.23 14.11
N ALA A 261 -13.14 13.17 15.24
CA ALA A 261 -14.47 13.74 15.37
C ALA A 261 -14.44 15.28 15.24
N PRO A 262 -15.37 15.86 14.46
CA PRO A 262 -15.44 17.31 14.28
C PRO A 262 -15.68 18.01 15.62
N GLY A 263 -15.20 19.25 15.71
CA GLY A 263 -15.30 20.06 16.94
C GLY A 263 -16.74 20.21 17.44
N SER A 264 -17.70 20.33 16.52
CA SER A 264 -19.15 20.34 16.77
C SER A 264 -19.62 19.19 17.67
N LEU A 265 -19.12 17.98 17.41
CA LEU A 265 -19.45 16.77 18.17
C LEU A 265 -18.64 16.69 19.46
N ARG A 266 -17.35 17.05 19.45
CA ARG A 266 -16.52 17.06 20.67
C ARG A 266 -16.96 18.10 21.70
N ASP A 267 -17.56 19.20 21.26
CA ASP A 267 -18.17 20.22 22.12
C ASP A 267 -19.56 19.79 22.64
N ASN A 268 -20.16 18.77 22.03
CA ASN A 268 -21.46 18.26 22.45
C ASN A 268 -21.32 17.35 23.68
N ARG A 269 -21.77 17.87 24.83
CA ARG A 269 -21.79 17.14 26.11
C ARG A 269 -22.41 15.74 26.01
N ARG A 270 -23.56 15.62 25.33
CA ARG A 270 -24.29 14.35 25.21
C ARG A 270 -23.50 13.34 24.38
N PHE A 271 -22.88 13.79 23.30
CA PHE A 271 -22.01 12.94 22.48
C PHE A 271 -20.79 12.48 23.29
N MET A 272 -20.09 13.40 23.96
CA MET A 272 -18.90 13.05 24.73
C MET A 272 -19.18 12.09 25.89
N LEU A 273 -20.34 12.17 26.53
CA LEU A 273 -20.74 11.19 27.55
C LEU A 273 -21.03 9.81 26.96
N ARG A 274 -21.59 9.74 25.75
CA ARG A 274 -21.75 8.48 25.04
C ARG A 274 -20.39 7.89 24.64
N ALA A 275 -19.46 8.72 24.19
CA ALA A 275 -18.09 8.30 23.92
C ALA A 275 -17.39 7.80 25.20
N ALA A 276 -17.58 8.47 26.34
CA ALA A 276 -17.00 8.08 27.64
C ALA A 276 -17.50 6.71 28.15
N ALA A 277 -18.72 6.31 27.77
CA ALA A 277 -19.21 4.96 28.05
C ALA A 277 -18.42 3.87 27.28
N ILE A 278 -17.92 4.20 26.09
CA ILE A 278 -17.20 3.27 25.21
C ILE A 278 -15.70 3.28 25.50
N THR A 279 -15.12 4.46 25.75
CA THR A 279 -13.66 4.63 25.87
C THR A 279 -13.27 5.61 26.98
N PRO A 280 -12.30 5.25 27.87
CA PRO A 280 -11.88 6.13 28.95
C PRO A 280 -11.11 7.35 28.44
N GLN A 281 -10.49 7.27 27.25
CA GLN A 281 -9.79 8.39 26.63
C GLN A 281 -10.73 9.55 26.23
N ALA A 282 -12.06 9.37 26.27
CA ALA A 282 -13.00 10.44 25.97
C ALA A 282 -12.82 11.67 26.88
N LEU A 283 -12.48 11.49 28.16
CA LEU A 283 -12.19 12.61 29.05
C LEU A 283 -10.93 13.38 28.64
N ARG A 284 -9.90 12.67 28.16
CA ARG A 284 -8.65 13.31 27.69
C ARG A 284 -8.92 14.23 26.50
N LEU A 285 -9.80 13.79 25.60
CA LEU A 285 -10.11 14.43 24.32
C LEU A 285 -11.28 15.42 24.39
N ALA A 286 -11.97 15.49 25.53
CA ALA A 286 -12.98 16.49 25.78
C ALA A 286 -12.36 17.90 25.79
N PRO A 287 -13.06 18.91 25.28
CA PRO A 287 -12.63 20.31 25.38
C PRO A 287 -12.54 20.74 26.85
N ASP A 288 -11.64 21.69 27.15
CA ASP A 288 -11.36 22.16 28.52
C ASP A 288 -12.62 22.53 29.30
N ARG A 289 -13.61 23.13 28.63
CA ARG A 289 -14.91 23.48 29.23
C ARG A 289 -15.62 22.26 29.83
N LEU A 290 -15.65 21.14 29.13
CA LEU A 290 -16.28 19.91 29.62
C LEU A 290 -15.35 19.18 30.59
N ARG A 291 -14.05 19.15 30.30
CA ARG A 291 -13.06 18.48 31.13
C ARG A 291 -12.93 19.10 32.54
N ASN A 292 -13.20 20.40 32.67
CA ASN A 292 -13.22 21.13 33.94
C ASN A 292 -14.63 21.25 34.54
N ASP A 293 -15.66 20.69 33.90
CA ASP A 293 -17.02 20.61 34.46
C ASP A 293 -17.13 19.37 35.35
N ARG A 294 -17.22 19.59 36.66
CA ARG A 294 -17.35 18.53 37.67
C ARG A 294 -18.51 17.58 37.37
N SER A 295 -19.67 18.11 36.97
CA SER A 295 -20.86 17.29 36.70
C SER A 295 -20.65 16.39 35.47
N PHE A 296 -19.96 16.89 34.45
CA PHE A 296 -19.56 16.08 33.30
C PHE A 296 -18.57 14.97 33.70
N VAL A 297 -17.54 15.28 34.50
CA VAL A 297 -16.54 14.30 34.94
C VAL A 297 -17.19 13.19 35.78
N ILE A 298 -18.08 13.54 36.72
CA ILE A 298 -18.85 12.56 37.51
C ILE A 298 -19.66 11.64 36.61
N GLU A 299 -20.46 12.20 35.68
CA GLU A 299 -21.27 11.38 34.78
C GLU A 299 -20.41 10.48 33.87
N ALA A 300 -19.21 10.92 33.51
CA ALA A 300 -18.33 10.15 32.66
C ALA A 300 -17.69 8.98 33.43
N VAL A 301 -17.23 9.18 34.68
CA VAL A 301 -16.68 8.09 35.51
C VAL A 301 -17.77 7.12 35.98
N GLN A 302 -19.00 7.60 36.16
CA GLN A 302 -20.18 6.75 36.42
C GLN A 302 -20.52 5.83 35.24
N ARG A 303 -20.12 6.17 34.02
CA ARG A 303 -20.30 5.31 32.83
C ARG A 303 -19.14 4.34 32.65
N ARG A 304 -17.93 4.74 33.05
CA ARG A 304 -16.72 3.94 32.95
C ARG A 304 -15.69 4.40 33.97
N GLY A 305 -15.49 3.65 35.05
CA GLY A 305 -14.59 4.02 36.15
C GLY A 305 -13.14 4.29 35.71
N ALA A 306 -12.62 3.53 34.74
CA ALA A 306 -11.28 3.73 34.16
C ALA A 306 -11.08 5.12 33.52
N ALA A 307 -12.15 5.87 33.21
CA ALA A 307 -12.05 7.24 32.73
C ALA A 307 -11.35 8.19 33.72
N LEU A 308 -11.38 7.85 35.02
CA LEU A 308 -10.69 8.61 36.08
C LEU A 308 -9.20 8.82 35.77
N GLN A 309 -8.55 7.86 35.09
CA GLN A 309 -7.15 7.98 34.65
C GLN A 309 -6.86 9.28 33.89
N PHE A 310 -7.84 9.76 33.11
CA PHE A 310 -7.70 10.91 32.22
C PHE A 310 -8.31 12.20 32.79
N ALA A 311 -8.92 12.14 33.97
CA ALA A 311 -9.47 13.31 34.63
C ALA A 311 -8.36 14.29 35.09
N PRO A 312 -8.60 15.61 35.07
CA PRO A 312 -7.74 16.59 35.74
C PRO A 312 -7.36 16.18 37.17
N PHE A 313 -6.19 16.64 37.61
CA PHE A 313 -5.66 16.32 38.94
C PHE A 313 -6.66 16.64 40.06
N GLU A 314 -7.33 17.78 39.99
CA GLU A 314 -8.33 18.23 40.96
C GLU A 314 -9.44 17.19 41.19
N PHE A 315 -9.91 16.54 40.12
CA PHE A 315 -10.96 15.51 40.22
C PHE A 315 -10.43 14.12 40.60
N ARG A 316 -9.13 13.85 40.38
CA ARG A 316 -8.48 12.64 40.91
C ARG A 316 -8.18 12.74 42.40
N ALA A 317 -8.20 13.95 42.96
CA ALA A 317 -8.10 14.23 44.39
C ALA A 317 -9.47 14.45 45.07
N ASP A 318 -10.56 14.56 44.30
CA ASP A 318 -11.92 14.74 44.82
C ASP A 318 -12.50 13.37 45.28
N PRO A 319 -12.74 13.18 46.60
CA PRO A 319 -13.23 11.92 47.14
C PRO A 319 -14.56 11.45 46.50
N GLU A 320 -15.47 12.36 46.19
CA GLU A 320 -16.77 11.99 45.61
C GLU A 320 -16.59 11.48 44.19
N VAL A 321 -15.80 12.17 43.36
CA VAL A 321 -15.54 11.75 41.97
C VAL A 321 -14.83 10.40 41.93
N VAL A 322 -13.83 10.21 42.77
CA VAL A 322 -13.10 8.93 42.86
C VAL A 322 -14.02 7.82 43.35
N MET A 323 -14.87 8.09 44.34
CA MET A 323 -15.81 7.10 44.84
C MET A 323 -16.82 6.65 43.77
N GLU A 324 -17.34 7.58 42.97
CA GLU A 324 -18.22 7.25 41.83
C GLU A 324 -17.50 6.38 40.78
N ALA A 325 -16.22 6.64 40.52
CA ALA A 325 -15.40 5.81 39.63
C ALA A 325 -15.17 4.40 40.20
N VAL A 326 -14.85 4.31 41.50
CA VAL A 326 -14.57 3.04 42.20
C VAL A 326 -15.81 2.16 42.33
N LYS A 327 -17.00 2.76 42.49
CA LYS A 327 -18.28 2.03 42.45
C LYS A 327 -18.50 1.32 41.11
N GLN A 328 -18.01 1.89 40.00
CA GLN A 328 -18.12 1.28 38.67
C GLN A 328 -17.01 0.26 38.39
N ASP A 329 -15.78 0.59 38.77
CA ASP A 329 -14.60 -0.26 38.58
C ASP A 329 -13.65 -0.07 39.76
N LEU A 330 -13.51 -1.10 40.60
CA LEU A 330 -12.60 -1.06 41.76
C LEU A 330 -11.15 -0.77 41.35
N GLY A 331 -10.75 -1.15 40.13
CA GLY A 331 -9.44 -0.83 39.56
C GLY A 331 -9.20 0.67 39.36
N ALA A 332 -10.26 1.48 39.27
CA ALA A 332 -10.17 2.92 39.15
C ALA A 332 -9.47 3.59 40.34
N LEU A 333 -9.49 2.94 41.52
CA LEU A 333 -8.77 3.42 42.70
C LEU A 333 -7.28 3.65 42.41
N ALA A 334 -6.67 2.87 41.51
CA ALA A 334 -5.27 3.03 41.15
C ALA A 334 -4.94 4.40 40.53
N PHE A 335 -5.95 5.08 39.95
CA PHE A 335 -5.79 6.37 39.29
C PHE A 335 -6.02 7.58 40.20
N ALA A 336 -6.57 7.36 41.39
CA ALA A 336 -6.78 8.41 42.39
C ALA A 336 -5.45 8.98 42.89
N ASP A 337 -5.50 10.23 43.35
CA ASP A 337 -4.33 10.91 43.89
C ASP A 337 -3.76 10.18 45.11
N ALA A 338 -2.42 10.20 45.27
CA ALA A 338 -1.74 9.37 46.25
C ALA A 338 -2.15 9.65 47.72
N PRO A 339 -2.26 10.92 48.15
CA PRO A 339 -2.85 11.29 49.45
C PRO A 339 -4.22 10.66 49.70
N LEU A 340 -5.15 10.75 48.74
CA LEU A 340 -6.51 10.22 48.89
C LEU A 340 -6.50 8.68 48.98
N ARG A 341 -5.62 8.00 48.23
CA ARG A 341 -5.44 6.54 48.33
C ARG A 341 -4.87 6.09 49.68
N GLN A 342 -4.18 6.97 50.39
CA GLN A 342 -3.58 6.70 51.70
C GLN A 342 -4.47 7.14 52.86
N ASP A 343 -5.52 7.91 52.60
CA ASP A 343 -6.48 8.35 53.61
C ASP A 343 -7.24 7.16 54.22
N ASP A 344 -7.14 6.99 55.53
CA ASP A 344 -7.70 5.82 56.22
C ASP A 344 -9.23 5.77 56.14
N LYS A 345 -9.91 6.93 56.23
CA LYS A 345 -11.38 7.00 56.13
C LYS A 345 -11.84 6.58 54.74
N PHE A 346 -11.22 7.12 53.71
CA PHE A 346 -11.54 6.78 52.32
C PHE A 346 -11.29 5.30 52.03
N ARG A 347 -10.20 4.71 52.55
CA ARG A 347 -9.92 3.28 52.40
C ARG A 347 -10.93 2.40 53.12
N GLU A 348 -11.45 2.82 54.27
CA GLU A 348 -12.54 2.11 54.96
C GLU A 348 -13.82 2.10 54.13
N GLU A 349 -14.20 3.23 53.53
CA GLU A 349 -15.35 3.33 52.64
C GLU A 349 -15.20 2.43 51.40
N VAL A 350 -14.03 2.44 50.75
CA VAL A 350 -13.78 1.55 49.61
C VAL A 350 -13.80 0.07 50.00
N ARG A 351 -13.27 -0.29 51.18
CA ARG A 351 -13.35 -1.67 51.70
C ARG A 351 -14.79 -2.11 51.94
N TYR A 352 -15.65 -1.20 52.39
CA TYR A 352 -17.07 -1.49 52.56
C TYR A 352 -17.73 -1.83 51.21
N LEU A 353 -17.45 -1.04 50.17
CA LEU A 353 -17.92 -1.33 48.81
C LEU A 353 -17.42 -2.68 48.27
N GLN A 354 -16.13 -3.01 48.49
CA GLN A 354 -15.56 -4.30 48.09
C GLN A 354 -16.29 -5.48 48.73
N LYS A 355 -16.62 -5.38 50.03
CA LYS A 355 -17.37 -6.43 50.74
C LYS A 355 -18.80 -6.56 50.20
N ALA A 356 -19.43 -5.46 49.81
CA ALA A 356 -20.79 -5.48 49.27
C ALA A 356 -20.87 -6.18 47.89
N VAL A 357 -19.84 -6.03 47.04
CA VAL A 357 -19.78 -6.64 45.70
C VAL A 357 -19.50 -8.15 45.74
N VAL A 358 -18.84 -8.66 46.77
CA VAL A 358 -18.52 -10.11 46.91
C VAL A 358 -19.73 -10.95 47.40
N VAL A 359 -20.79 -10.29 47.88
CA VAL A 359 -21.97 -10.95 48.50
C VAL A 359 -23.16 -11.03 47.53
N THR A 360 -23.05 -10.45 46.33
CA THR A 360 -24.04 -10.48 45.24
C THR A 360 -23.48 -11.23 44.05
#